data_AF-A0A132PQD8-F1
#
_entry.id   AF-A0A132PQD8-F1
#
_cell.length_a   1.000
_cell.length_b   1.000
_cell.length_c   1.000
_cell.angle_alpha   90.00
_cell.angle_beta   90.00
_cell.angle_gamma   90.00
#
_symmetry.space_group_name_H-M   'P 1'
#
loop_
_entity.id
_entity.type
_entity.pdbx_description
1 polymer ?
#
loop_
_entity_poly.entity_id
_entity_poly.type
_entity_poly.pdbx_seq_one_letter_code
_entity_poly.pdbx_strand_id
1 'polypeptide(L)' 'MAEGDRHLENDDDGLSYDDLKFSCGCRETRHTYHDGCISVRTIRHDGRILRDERCGEHEAWEV' A
#
# COMPACT_ATOMS: atom_id res chain seq x y z
N MET A 1 8.31 -8.86 18.68
CA MET A 1 7.76 -8.57 17.35
C MET A 1 6.57 -7.66 17.59
N ALA A 2 6.59 -6.40 17.15
CA ALA A 2 5.58 -5.43 17.56
C ALA A 2 4.20 -5.85 17.02
N GLU A 3 3.27 -6.19 17.90
CA GLU A 3 1.89 -6.57 17.61
C GLU A 3 1.18 -5.39 16.94
N GLY A 4 0.97 -5.50 15.63
CA GLY A 4 0.25 -4.53 14.82
C GLY A 4 -1.11 -5.05 14.40
N ASP A 5 -2.00 -4.13 14.00
CA ASP A 5 -3.23 -4.46 13.30
C ASP A 5 -2.90 -4.67 11.82
N ARG A 6 -3.26 -5.82 11.26
CA ARG A 6 -3.10 -6.10 9.84
C ARG A 6 -4.46 -6.38 9.23
N HIS A 7 -4.81 -5.60 8.23
CA HIS A 7 -6.03 -5.75 7.46
C HIS A 7 -5.69 -6.15 6.03
N LEU A 8 -6.29 -7.25 5.57
CA LEU A 8 -6.06 -7.84 4.27
C LEU A 8 -7.40 -7.99 3.54
N GLU A 9 -7.50 -7.39 2.36
CA GLU A 9 -8.61 -7.62 1.43
C GLU A 9 -8.06 -8.08 0.08
N ASN A 10 -8.75 -9.02 -0.54
CA ASN A 10 -8.39 -9.60 -1.83
C ASN A 10 -9.68 -9.96 -2.55
N ASP A 11 -9.78 -9.57 -3.83
CA ASP A 11 -10.94 -9.84 -4.68
C ASP A 11 -10.80 -11.13 -5.49
N ASP A 12 -9.75 -11.93 -5.23
CA ASP A 12 -9.31 -13.10 -6.01
C ASP A 12 -8.97 -12.83 -7.49
N ASP A 13 -9.22 -11.62 -8.00
CA ASP A 13 -8.98 -11.22 -9.38
C ASP A 13 -7.73 -10.31 -9.56
N GLY A 14 -6.76 -10.37 -8.64
CA GLY A 14 -5.51 -9.60 -8.75
C GLY A 14 -5.55 -8.18 -8.16
N LEU A 15 -6.69 -7.75 -7.61
CA LEU A 15 -6.78 -6.60 -6.71
C LEU A 15 -6.58 -7.05 -5.26
N SER A 16 -5.69 -6.39 -4.53
CA SER A 16 -5.47 -6.68 -3.10
C SER A 16 -5.03 -5.45 -2.32
N TYR A 17 -5.52 -5.34 -1.10
CA TYR A 17 -5.23 -4.29 -0.15
C TYR A 17 -4.61 -4.91 1.10
N ASP A 18 -3.38 -4.51 1.43
CA ASP A 18 -2.67 -4.92 2.64
C ASP A 18 -2.33 -3.67 3.46
N ASP A 19 -3.01 -3.50 4.59
CA ASP A 19 -2.78 -2.40 5.51
C ASP A 19 -2.20 -2.94 6.82
N LEU A 20 -1.01 -2.46 7.17
CA LEU A 20 -0.31 -2.83 8.38
C LEU A 20 -0.10 -1.60 9.26
N LYS A 21 -0.71 -1.61 10.44
CA LYS A 21 -0.51 -0.60 11.48
C LYS A 21 0.36 -1.16 12.58
N PHE A 22 1.54 -0.58 12.76
CA PHE A 22 2.47 -0.96 13.81
C PHE A 22 1.99 -0.40 15.17
N SER A 23 2.33 -1.06 16.27
CA SER A 23 1.98 -0.58 17.62
C SER A 23 2.55 0.80 17.95
N CYS A 24 3.63 1.20 17.28
CA CYS A 24 4.19 2.54 17.41
C CYS A 24 3.37 3.62 16.68
N GLY A 25 2.30 3.25 15.95
CA GLY A 25 1.46 4.15 15.16
C GLY A 25 1.92 4.37 13.72
N CYS A 26 3.05 3.77 13.31
CA CYS A 26 3.43 3.76 11.89
C CYS A 26 2.41 2.94 11.09
N ARG A 27 2.26 3.25 9.81
CA ARG A 27 1.35 2.55 8.89
C ARG A 27 2.05 2.25 7.59
N GLU A 28 1.91 1.04 7.10
CA GLU A 28 2.26 0.64 5.76
C GLU A 28 1.01 0.20 5.02
N THR A 29 0.87 0.67 3.78
CA THR A 29 -0.24 0.34 2.91
C THR A 29 0.34 -0.16 1.60
N ARG A 30 -0.01 -1.38 1.21
CA ARG A 30 0.38 -2.01 -0.05
C ARG A 30 -0.86 -2.38 -0.84
N HIS A 31 -1.00 -1.83 -2.02
CA HIS A 31 -2.06 -2.18 -2.96
C HIS A 31 -1.45 -2.89 -4.16
N THR A 32 -2.08 -3.97 -4.58
CA THR A 32 -1.81 -4.63 -5.86
C THR A 32 -3.05 -4.44 -6.72
N TYR A 33 -2.87 -3.97 -7.95
CA TYR A 33 -3.96 -3.72 -8.90
C TYR A 33 -4.05 -4.85 -9.93
N HIS A 34 -5.19 -4.96 -10.62
CA HIS A 34 -5.44 -5.99 -11.63
C HIS A 34 -4.41 -6.01 -12.78
N ASP A 35 -3.75 -4.89 -13.08
CA ASP A 35 -2.69 -4.84 -14.11
C ASP A 35 -1.33 -5.35 -13.60
N GLY A 36 -1.25 -5.72 -12.32
CA GLY A 36 -0.01 -6.10 -11.65
C GLY A 36 0.78 -4.91 -11.09
N CYS A 37 0.30 -3.67 -11.25
CA CYS A 37 0.88 -2.52 -10.57
C CYS A 37 0.83 -2.71 -9.06
N ILE A 38 1.93 -2.34 -8.40
CA ILE A 38 2.02 -2.32 -6.95
C ILE A 38 2.27 -0.89 -6.49
N SER A 39 1.43 -0.43 -5.57
CA SER A 39 1.60 0.83 -4.86
C SER A 39 1.92 0.52 -3.41
N VAL A 40 3.01 1.07 -2.88
CA VAL A 40 3.41 0.90 -1.50
C VAL A 40 3.69 2.24 -0.85
N ARG A 41 3.05 2.50 0.28
CA ARG A 41 3.23 3.72 1.04
C ARG A 41 3.47 3.41 2.50
N THR A 42 4.54 3.96 3.05
CA THR A 42 4.89 3.84 4.47
C THR A 42 4.90 5.21 5.12
N ILE A 43 4.08 5.39 6.16
CA ILE A 43 3.89 6.62 6.91
C ILE A 43 4.32 6.37 8.36
N ARG A 44 5.16 7.22 8.92
CA ARG A 44 5.50 7.14 10.35
C ARG A 44 4.37 7.70 11.19
N HIS A 45 4.32 7.30 12.46
CA HIS A 45 3.40 7.88 13.44
C HIS A 45 3.46 9.41 13.56
N ASP A 46 4.57 10.03 13.11
CA ASP A 46 4.74 11.49 13.10
C ASP A 46 4.14 12.15 11.84
N GLY A 47 3.56 11.37 10.93
CA GLY A 47 2.98 11.83 9.67
C GLY A 47 3.97 11.88 8.52
N ARG A 48 5.28 11.75 8.76
CA ARG A 48 6.28 11.72 7.69
C ARG A 48 6.13 10.48 6.80
N ILE A 49 6.10 10.73 5.50
CA ILE A 49 6.19 9.69 4.48
C ILE A 49 7.64 9.20 4.43
N LEU A 50 7.84 7.90 4.67
CA LEU A 50 9.13 7.23 4.50
C LEU A 50 9.29 6.62 3.13
N ARG A 51 8.17 6.18 2.55
CA ARG A 51 8.12 5.47 1.29
C ARG A 51 6.80 5.80 0.60
N ASP A 52 6.86 6.13 -0.67
CA ASP A 52 5.72 6.28 -1.56
C ASP A 52 6.20 5.81 -2.93
N GLU A 53 6.00 4.53 -3.18
CA GLU A 53 6.37 3.84 -4.41
C GLU A 53 5.07 3.52 -5.14
N ARG A 54 5.01 3.85 -6.43
CA ARG A 54 3.95 3.41 -7.32
C ARG A 54 4.62 2.92 -8.59
N CYS A 55 4.16 1.80 -9.15
CA CYS A 55 4.53 1.49 -10.53
C CYS A 55 4.13 2.72 -11.36
N GLY A 56 5.11 3.29 -12.08
CA GLY A 56 5.05 4.63 -12.63
C GLY A 56 3.75 4.88 -13.39
N GLU A 57 3.27 6.12 -13.33
CA GLU A 57 2.17 6.63 -14.15
C GLU A 57 2.16 5.92 -15.50
N HIS A 58 1.17 5.07 -15.72
CA HIS A 58 0.78 4.77 -17.08
C HIS A 58 0.22 6.10 -17.56
N GLU A 59 1.10 6.93 -18.13
CA GLU A 59 0.77 8.08 -18.96
C GLU A 59 -0.47 7.67 -19.75
N ALA A 60 -1.60 8.26 -19.36
CA ALA A 60 -2.90 7.95 -19.91
C ALA A 60 -2.76 8.03 -21.42
N TRP A 61 -2.88 6.88 -22.09
CA TRP A 61 -2.89 6.85 -23.54
C TRP A 61 -4.14 7.62 -23.97
N GLU A 62 -3.90 8.83 -24.45
CA GLU A 62 -4.92 9.71 -25.02
C GLU A 62 -5.58 8.97 -26.19
N VAL A 63 -6.91 8.81 -26.15
CA VAL A 63 -7.73 8.41 -27.30
C VAL A 63 -8.77 9.47 -27.61
#